data_AF-A0A524NLF8-F1
#
_entry.id   AF-A0A524NLF8-F1
#
_cell.length_a   1.000
_cell.length_b   1.000
_cell.length_c   1.000
_cell.angle_alpha   90.00
_cell.angle_beta   90.00
_cell.angle_gamma   90.00
#
_symmetry.space_group_name_H-M   'P 1'
#
loop_
_entity.id
_entity.type
_entity.pdbx_description
1 polymer ?
#
loop_
_entity_poly.entity_id
_entity_poly.type
_entity_poly.pdbx_seq_one_letter_code
_entity_poly.pdbx_strand_id
1 'polypeptide(L)'
;MSPEFSAKKLVTREFSIQNSKKIRLDFGQLKARYELLDIVGAYASNPHENIDLTPYVKDETLSHKLTKSDWKITLFGIQQTKQWVKRAAPGGEGMVMDYFDRKSVQHYLNHFDSAFAQTNFPIHPRAFYHDSYEVYGANWTGQFTGAFKQQQGYDLLDYMHILGDTLHPDYPLIMHDTRATLAELLYTEFTRTWTDWSTKYSSLTRNQDHGSPANLLDLYGLSTIPETESFGCSDFDILNLACDPDYEEERFGRPHPLLMKFASSPANLLGKPLVSSETGTWLANHFKVSLRRVKPQIDELFTAGINHIFYHGITYSPEEEGFPGWLFYASTNFGSSSHFWDELPLLNHYIESCQSLLQEAQADNDLLLYFPINDL
;
A
#
# COMPACT_ATOMS: atom_id res chain seq x y z
N MET A 1 3.47 -0.09 18.11
CA MET A 1 2.04 -0.30 17.78
C MET A 1 1.48 -1.44 18.64
N SER A 2 0.42 -1.21 19.41
CA SER A 2 -0.28 -2.30 20.13
C SER A 2 -1.09 -3.16 19.15
N PRO A 3 -1.50 -4.39 19.52
CA PRO A 3 -2.26 -5.26 18.63
C PRO A 3 -3.53 -4.65 18.05
N GLU A 4 -4.21 -3.80 18.82
CA GLU A 4 -5.46 -3.16 18.42
C GLU A 4 -5.31 -2.22 17.20
N PHE A 5 -4.14 -1.57 17.06
CA PHE A 5 -3.86 -0.61 15.99
C PHE A 5 -3.03 -1.21 14.84
N SER A 6 -2.71 -2.50 14.90
CA SER A 6 -1.93 -3.17 13.86
C SER A 6 -2.81 -3.68 12.72
N ALA A 7 -2.21 -3.84 11.53
CA ALA A 7 -2.86 -4.37 10.33
C ALA A 7 -3.51 -5.73 10.57
N LYS A 8 -4.73 -5.90 10.06
CA LYS A 8 -5.57 -7.08 10.31
C LYS A 8 -5.95 -7.77 9.01
N LYS A 9 -6.29 -9.04 9.14
CA LYS A 9 -6.73 -9.89 8.05
C LYS A 9 -7.88 -10.79 8.47
N LEU A 10 -8.75 -11.09 7.52
CA LEU A 10 -9.76 -12.12 7.64
C LEU A 10 -9.13 -13.48 7.37
N VAL A 11 -9.43 -14.46 8.22
CA VAL A 11 -9.00 -15.85 8.04
C VAL A 11 -10.15 -16.80 8.24
N THR A 12 -10.10 -17.93 7.53
CA THR A 12 -11.05 -19.02 7.69
C THR A 12 -10.46 -20.12 8.56
N ARG A 13 -11.26 -20.69 9.47
CA ARG A 13 -10.92 -21.88 10.26
C ARG A 13 -12.01 -22.91 10.13
N GLU A 14 -11.61 -24.14 9.84
CA GLU A 14 -12.56 -25.21 9.56
C GLU A 14 -12.34 -26.40 10.48
N PHE A 15 -13.44 -27.03 10.89
CA PHE A 15 -13.41 -28.31 11.60
C PHE A 15 -14.74 -29.04 11.44
N SER A 16 -14.70 -30.37 11.56
CA SER A 16 -15.88 -31.19 11.39
C SER A 16 -16.49 -31.60 12.72
N ILE A 17 -17.81 -31.70 12.75
CA ILE A 17 -18.59 -32.26 13.85
C ILE A 17 -19.37 -33.45 13.30
N GLN A 18 -19.09 -34.65 13.82
CA GLN A 18 -19.72 -35.88 13.36
C GLN A 18 -21.05 -36.12 14.07
N ASN A 19 -22.05 -36.51 13.29
CA ASN A 19 -23.32 -37.08 13.74
C ASN A 19 -24.02 -36.30 14.88
N SER A 20 -23.94 -34.97 14.86
CA SER A 20 -24.42 -34.15 15.96
C SER A 20 -25.80 -33.57 15.70
N LYS A 21 -26.67 -33.59 16.72
CA LYS A 21 -27.97 -32.90 16.73
C LYS A 21 -27.91 -31.50 17.36
N LYS A 22 -26.76 -31.14 17.91
CA LYS A 22 -26.58 -29.86 18.62
C LYS A 22 -25.12 -29.45 18.57
N ILE A 23 -24.87 -28.23 18.15
CA ILE A 23 -23.57 -27.60 18.28
C ILE A 23 -23.54 -26.77 19.56
N ARG A 24 -22.47 -26.90 20.32
CA ARG A 24 -22.10 -25.97 21.38
C ARG A 24 -20.62 -25.65 21.26
N LEU A 25 -20.30 -24.39 20.96
CA LEU A 25 -18.92 -23.92 20.85
C LEU A 25 -18.70 -22.75 21.79
N ASP A 26 -17.50 -22.68 22.35
CA ASP A 26 -17.01 -21.57 23.15
C ASP A 26 -16.07 -20.74 22.28
N PHE A 27 -16.52 -19.55 21.88
CA PHE A 27 -15.79 -18.62 21.03
C PHE A 27 -14.55 -18.08 21.76
N GLY A 28 -14.57 -17.93 23.08
CA GLY A 28 -13.37 -17.58 23.85
C GLY A 28 -12.27 -18.63 23.70
N GLN A 29 -12.62 -19.91 23.83
CA GLN A 29 -11.67 -21.01 23.61
C GLN A 29 -11.21 -21.10 22.15
N LEU A 30 -12.10 -20.87 21.19
CA LEU A 30 -11.75 -20.89 19.76
C LEU A 30 -10.82 -19.74 19.40
N LYS A 31 -11.09 -18.52 19.90
CA LYS A 31 -10.23 -17.36 19.72
C LYS A 31 -8.83 -17.61 20.30
N ALA A 32 -8.76 -18.16 21.51
CA ALA A 32 -7.48 -18.54 22.12
C ALA A 32 -6.76 -19.64 21.31
N ARG A 33 -7.47 -20.70 20.90
CA ARG A 33 -6.91 -21.84 20.15
C ARG A 33 -6.34 -21.42 18.80
N TYR A 34 -7.02 -20.52 18.09
CA TYR A 34 -6.67 -20.11 16.73
C TYR A 34 -5.97 -18.76 16.67
N GLU A 35 -5.62 -18.17 17.82
CA GLU A 35 -5.01 -16.83 17.93
C GLU A 35 -5.81 -15.77 17.15
N LEU A 36 -7.12 -15.73 17.37
CA LEU A 36 -8.02 -14.77 16.72
C LEU A 36 -8.26 -13.59 17.66
N LEU A 37 -8.29 -12.38 17.09
CA LEU A 37 -8.76 -11.18 17.78
C LEU A 37 -10.27 -11.24 17.97
N ASP A 38 -10.99 -11.72 16.95
CA ASP A 38 -12.44 -11.85 16.96
C ASP A 38 -12.94 -12.93 15.98
N ILE A 39 -14.22 -13.31 16.10
CA ILE A 39 -14.92 -14.18 15.15
C ILE A 39 -16.15 -13.41 14.64
N VAL A 40 -16.13 -13.05 13.35
CA VAL A 40 -17.19 -12.26 12.71
C VAL A 40 -18.27 -13.11 12.04
N GLY A 41 -17.99 -14.39 11.80
CA GLY A 41 -18.96 -15.30 11.20
C GLY A 41 -18.71 -16.75 11.57
N ALA A 42 -19.78 -17.53 11.66
CA ALA A 42 -19.72 -18.97 11.86
C ALA A 42 -20.81 -19.65 11.03
N TYR A 43 -20.44 -20.69 10.27
CA TYR A 43 -21.37 -21.40 9.39
C TYR A 43 -21.25 -22.90 9.60
N ALA A 44 -22.37 -23.60 9.50
CA ALA A 44 -22.43 -25.05 9.38
C ALA A 44 -22.84 -25.42 7.96
N SER A 45 -22.01 -26.18 7.25
CA SER A 45 -22.32 -26.69 5.92
C SER A 45 -22.27 -28.21 5.87
N ASN A 46 -23.16 -28.77 5.06
CA ASN A 46 -23.15 -30.16 4.61
C ASN A 46 -23.51 -30.19 3.10
N PRO A 47 -23.53 -31.34 2.42
CA PRO A 47 -23.86 -31.41 0.99
C PRO A 47 -25.26 -30.92 0.58
N HIS A 48 -26.16 -30.65 1.54
CA HIS A 48 -27.57 -30.32 1.30
C HIS A 48 -27.95 -28.92 1.80
N GLU A 49 -27.26 -28.39 2.81
CA GLU A 49 -27.63 -27.14 3.46
C GLU A 49 -26.40 -26.41 4.02
N ASN A 50 -26.50 -25.07 4.04
CA ASN A 50 -25.58 -24.16 4.70
C ASN A 50 -26.37 -23.27 5.65
N ILE A 51 -25.95 -23.23 6.91
CA ILE A 51 -26.65 -22.53 7.99
C ILE A 51 -25.71 -21.50 8.59
N ASP A 52 -26.13 -20.22 8.55
CA ASP A 52 -25.48 -19.17 9.34
C ASP A 52 -25.74 -19.40 10.82
N LEU A 53 -24.65 -19.62 11.57
CA LEU A 53 -24.66 -19.84 13.00
C LEU A 53 -24.40 -18.56 13.80
N THR A 54 -23.95 -17.49 13.14
CA THR A 54 -23.54 -16.23 13.76
C THR A 54 -24.63 -15.63 14.67
N PRO A 55 -25.92 -15.60 14.29
CA PRO A 55 -27.00 -15.07 15.14
C PRO A 55 -27.26 -15.87 16.42
N TYR A 56 -26.73 -17.09 16.54
CA TYR A 56 -26.93 -17.96 17.71
C TYR A 56 -25.79 -17.89 18.73
N VAL A 57 -24.82 -16.99 18.55
CA VAL A 57 -23.77 -16.72 19.51
C VAL A 57 -24.29 -15.78 20.59
N LYS A 58 -24.20 -16.20 21.86
CA LYS A 58 -24.55 -15.38 23.03
C LYS A 58 -23.50 -15.57 24.11
N ASP A 59 -22.97 -14.46 24.63
CA ASP A 59 -21.93 -14.46 25.68
C ASP A 59 -20.77 -15.42 25.35
N GLU A 60 -20.17 -15.25 24.16
CA GLU A 60 -19.10 -16.10 23.62
C GLU A 60 -19.48 -17.59 23.48
N THR A 61 -20.75 -17.96 23.62
CA THR A 61 -21.22 -19.33 23.46
C THR A 61 -22.15 -19.45 22.27
N LEU A 62 -21.75 -20.22 21.27
CA LEU A 62 -22.65 -20.66 20.22
C LEU A 62 -23.43 -21.89 20.70
N SER A 63 -24.76 -21.86 20.59
CA SER A 63 -25.58 -23.04 20.87
C SER A 63 -26.77 -23.12 19.92
N HIS A 64 -26.74 -24.09 19.00
CA HIS A 64 -27.80 -24.28 18.00
C HIS A 64 -28.14 -25.76 17.78
N LYS A 65 -29.38 -26.08 17.41
CA LYS A 65 -29.81 -27.45 17.08
C LYS A 65 -29.62 -27.67 15.58
N LEU A 66 -28.98 -28.76 15.20
CA LEU A 66 -28.72 -29.11 13.81
C LEU A 66 -29.46 -30.41 13.44
N THR A 67 -29.64 -30.64 12.14
CA THR A 67 -30.05 -31.96 11.64
C THR A 67 -28.95 -32.98 11.97
N LYS A 68 -29.34 -34.24 12.18
CA LYS A 68 -28.39 -35.31 12.50
C LYS A 68 -27.61 -35.68 11.23
N SER A 69 -26.49 -34.99 11.02
CA SER A 69 -25.62 -35.11 9.87
C SER A 69 -24.16 -34.90 10.29
N ASP A 70 -23.24 -35.13 9.37
CA ASP A 70 -21.86 -34.66 9.49
C ASP A 70 -21.79 -33.23 8.98
N TRP A 71 -21.27 -32.35 9.82
CA TRP A 71 -21.23 -30.92 9.57
C TRP A 71 -19.80 -30.45 9.49
N LYS A 72 -19.51 -29.65 8.47
CA LYS A 72 -18.31 -28.82 8.40
C LYS A 72 -18.63 -27.47 9.00
N ILE A 73 -17.89 -27.07 10.03
CA ILE A 73 -18.00 -25.75 10.64
C ILE A 73 -16.92 -24.87 10.05
N THR A 74 -17.31 -23.69 9.57
CA THR A 74 -16.43 -22.67 9.01
C THR A 74 -16.55 -21.42 9.87
N LEU A 75 -15.44 -21.02 10.49
CA LEU A 75 -15.34 -19.77 11.24
C LEU A 75 -14.59 -18.73 10.42
N PHE A 76 -15.11 -17.52 10.39
CA PHE A 76 -14.47 -16.34 9.84
C PHE A 76 -13.92 -15.51 10.99
N GLY A 77 -12.61 -15.59 11.17
CA GLY A 77 -11.88 -14.95 12.26
C GLY A 77 -11.07 -13.75 11.79
N ILE A 78 -10.83 -12.81 12.70
CA ILE A 78 -9.92 -11.70 12.49
C ILE A 78 -8.58 -12.04 13.15
N GLN A 79 -7.48 -11.84 12.43
CA GLN A 79 -6.12 -11.95 12.96
C GLN A 79 -5.30 -10.71 12.63
N GLN A 80 -4.25 -10.47 13.39
CA GLN A 80 -3.18 -9.56 12.95
C GLN A 80 -2.46 -10.17 11.75
N THR A 81 -1.98 -9.35 10.81
CA THR A 81 -1.05 -9.81 9.78
C THR A 81 0.29 -10.25 10.40
N LYS A 82 0.62 -9.69 11.58
CA LYS A 82 1.91 -9.81 12.28
C LYS A 82 3.08 -9.29 11.45
N GLN A 83 2.80 -8.46 10.44
CA GLN A 83 3.84 -7.82 9.65
C GLN A 83 4.56 -6.77 10.50
N TRP A 84 5.88 -6.85 10.50
CA TRP A 84 6.74 -5.84 11.09
C TRP A 84 7.11 -4.77 10.05
N VAL A 85 7.28 -3.54 10.51
CA VAL A 85 7.82 -2.44 9.69
C VAL A 85 9.18 -2.88 9.15
N LYS A 86 9.33 -2.82 7.82
CA LYS A 86 10.57 -3.18 7.16
C LYS A 86 11.61 -2.10 7.40
N ARG A 87 12.86 -2.52 7.62
CA ARG A 87 14.04 -1.63 7.67
C ARG A 87 13.83 -0.42 8.61
N ALA A 88 13.17 -0.63 9.74
CA ALA A 88 12.93 0.44 10.69
C ALA A 88 14.26 1.04 11.19
N ALA A 89 14.28 2.36 11.36
CA ALA A 89 15.35 3.01 12.11
C ALA A 89 15.34 2.50 13.57
N PRO A 90 16.48 2.54 14.29
CA PRO A 90 16.53 2.18 15.69
C PRO A 90 15.46 2.92 16.51
N GLY A 91 14.61 2.17 17.22
CA GLY A 91 13.48 2.70 18.00
C GLY A 91 12.18 2.89 17.19
N GLY A 92 12.21 2.70 15.88
CA GLY A 92 11.06 2.72 14.98
C GLY A 92 10.46 1.33 14.71
N GLU A 93 10.98 0.28 15.35
CA GLU A 93 10.51 -1.08 15.15
C GLU A 93 9.09 -1.27 15.70
N GLY A 94 8.28 -2.03 14.98
CA GLY A 94 6.95 -2.38 15.43
C GLY A 94 6.13 -3.06 14.35
N MET A 95 4.90 -3.45 14.72
CA MET A 95 3.94 -3.95 13.74
C MET A 95 3.44 -2.82 12.85
N VAL A 96 3.21 -3.14 11.57
CA VAL A 96 2.59 -2.22 10.61
C VAL A 96 1.18 -1.86 11.10
N MET A 97 0.83 -0.57 11.02
CA MET A 97 -0.47 -0.06 11.45
C MET A 97 -1.62 -0.56 10.57
N ASP A 98 -2.84 -0.51 11.09
CA ASP A 98 -4.05 -0.73 10.30
C ASP A 98 -4.37 0.51 9.47
N TYR A 99 -4.13 0.43 8.15
CA TYR A 99 -4.43 1.51 7.21
C TYR A 99 -5.92 1.72 6.97
N PHE A 100 -6.77 0.75 7.35
CA PHE A 100 -8.22 0.83 7.14
C PHE A 100 -8.96 1.39 8.37
N ASP A 101 -8.22 1.82 9.41
CA ASP A 101 -8.78 2.38 10.64
C ASP A 101 -8.19 3.76 10.97
N ARG A 102 -9.06 4.78 11.01
CA ARG A 102 -8.69 6.16 11.31
C ARG A 102 -7.94 6.29 12.63
N LYS A 103 -8.37 5.54 13.64
CA LYS A 103 -7.80 5.64 14.99
C LYS A 103 -6.36 5.13 14.99
N SER A 104 -6.08 4.06 14.27
CA SER A 104 -4.73 3.53 14.04
C SER A 104 -3.84 4.54 13.34
N VAL A 105 -4.34 5.17 12.28
CA VAL A 105 -3.61 6.22 11.54
C VAL A 105 -3.34 7.43 12.43
N GLN A 106 -4.33 7.92 13.18
CA GLN A 106 -4.16 9.03 14.12
C GLN A 106 -3.19 8.67 15.24
N HIS A 107 -3.24 7.44 15.76
CA HIS A 107 -2.29 6.97 16.78
C HIS A 107 -0.85 7.04 16.27
N TYR A 108 -0.60 6.62 15.03
CA TYR A 108 0.71 6.74 14.38
C TYR A 108 1.12 8.22 14.23
N LEU A 109 0.23 9.08 13.74
CA LEU A 109 0.52 10.50 13.50
C LEU A 109 0.73 11.30 14.79
N ASN A 110 0.12 10.90 15.90
CA ASN A 110 0.34 11.52 17.21
C ASN A 110 1.81 11.46 17.67
N HIS A 111 2.60 10.53 17.16
CA HIS A 111 4.05 10.50 17.43
C HIS A 111 4.76 11.71 16.80
N PHE A 112 4.38 12.09 15.58
CA PHE A 112 4.89 13.30 14.93
C PHE A 112 4.41 14.56 15.65
N ASP A 113 3.13 14.60 16.04
CA ASP A 113 2.60 15.72 16.83
C ASP A 113 3.38 15.90 18.13
N SER A 114 3.70 14.80 18.81
CA SER A 114 4.49 14.81 20.04
C SER A 114 5.92 15.32 19.79
N ALA A 115 6.55 14.87 18.70
CA ALA A 115 7.89 15.32 18.32
C ALA A 115 7.93 16.83 17.98
N PHE A 116 6.96 17.33 17.22
CA PHE A 116 6.85 18.75 16.90
C PHE A 116 6.50 19.60 18.13
N ALA A 117 5.72 19.09 19.07
CA ALA A 117 5.43 19.81 20.31
C ALA A 117 6.64 19.89 21.26
N GLN A 118 7.49 18.86 21.27
CA GLN A 118 8.68 18.80 22.13
C GLN A 118 9.87 19.58 21.56
N THR A 119 9.91 19.71 20.23
CA THR A 119 10.98 20.42 19.56
C THR A 119 10.52 21.84 19.22
N ASN A 120 11.28 22.86 19.62
CA ASN A 120 10.98 24.24 19.21
C ASN A 120 11.43 24.48 17.75
N PHE A 121 11.16 23.52 16.86
CA PHE A 121 11.56 23.55 15.46
C PHE A 121 10.69 24.58 14.74
N PRO A 122 11.23 25.72 14.31
CA PRO A 122 10.43 26.81 13.75
C PRO A 122 9.92 26.50 12.33
N ILE A 123 10.36 25.40 11.73
CA ILE A 123 10.07 25.02 10.35
C ILE A 123 9.64 23.55 10.35
N HIS A 124 8.41 23.30 9.92
CA HIS A 124 7.91 21.96 9.64
C HIS A 124 8.44 21.47 8.27
N PRO A 125 8.53 20.15 8.04
CA PRO A 125 8.89 19.62 6.73
C PRO A 125 8.00 20.19 5.62
N ARG A 126 8.57 20.54 4.47
CA ARG A 126 7.80 21.00 3.29
C ARG A 126 6.75 19.97 2.88
N ALA A 127 7.09 18.69 2.98
CA ALA A 127 6.20 17.59 2.62
C ALA A 127 6.40 16.39 3.55
N PHE A 128 5.34 15.62 3.75
CA PHE A 128 5.41 14.26 4.28
C PHE A 128 5.34 13.28 3.12
N TYR A 129 6.17 12.25 3.19
CA TYR A 129 6.26 11.21 2.17
C TYR A 129 5.62 9.91 2.68
N HIS A 130 4.78 9.31 1.86
CA HIS A 130 4.31 7.94 2.03
C HIS A 130 4.84 7.10 0.86
N ASP A 131 5.60 6.07 1.21
CA ASP A 131 6.25 5.15 0.28
C ASP A 131 5.26 4.15 -0.32
N SER A 132 5.72 3.37 -1.30
CA SER A 132 4.93 2.29 -1.92
C SER A 132 4.21 1.40 -0.91
N TYR A 133 2.96 1.03 -1.21
CA TYR A 133 2.13 0.26 -0.28
C TYR A 133 2.60 -1.20 -0.25
N GLU A 134 3.25 -1.58 0.86
CA GLU A 134 3.77 -2.93 1.09
C GLU A 134 3.14 -3.61 2.32
N VAL A 135 1.85 -3.39 2.58
CA VAL A 135 1.14 -3.97 3.74
C VAL A 135 0.51 -5.31 3.38
N TYR A 136 1.31 -6.37 3.48
CA TYR A 136 0.97 -7.69 2.97
C TYR A 136 -0.13 -8.39 3.76
N GLY A 137 -1.10 -8.92 3.01
CA GLY A 137 -2.17 -9.75 3.53
C GLY A 137 -3.18 -9.00 4.40
N ALA A 138 -3.06 -7.68 4.55
CA ALA A 138 -4.05 -6.87 5.22
C ALA A 138 -5.28 -6.71 4.32
N ASN A 139 -6.43 -7.17 4.80
CA ASN A 139 -7.68 -7.15 4.04
C ASN A 139 -8.90 -6.99 4.94
N TRP A 140 -8.71 -6.57 6.19
CA TRP A 140 -9.79 -6.44 7.16
C TRP A 140 -9.49 -5.38 8.21
N THR A 141 -10.53 -4.87 8.85
CA THR A 141 -10.46 -3.99 10.02
C THR A 141 -11.70 -4.17 10.89
N GLY A 142 -11.69 -3.69 12.14
CA GLY A 142 -12.80 -3.87 13.08
C GLY A 142 -14.12 -3.24 12.62
N GLN A 143 -14.05 -2.19 11.79
CA GLN A 143 -15.21 -1.47 11.25
C GLN A 143 -15.66 -1.95 9.86
N PHE A 144 -15.02 -2.99 9.31
CA PHE A 144 -15.23 -3.40 7.93
C PHE A 144 -16.68 -3.73 7.59
N THR A 145 -17.36 -4.52 8.44
CA THR A 145 -18.76 -4.92 8.20
C THR A 145 -19.73 -3.74 8.24
N GLY A 146 -19.47 -2.76 9.11
CA GLY A 146 -20.23 -1.52 9.17
C GLY A 146 -20.04 -0.67 7.92
N ALA A 147 -18.78 -0.48 7.49
CA ALA A 147 -18.44 0.24 6.26
C ALA A 147 -19.04 -0.43 5.02
N PHE A 148 -18.92 -1.76 4.93
CA PHE A 148 -19.52 -2.55 3.85
C PHE A 148 -21.02 -2.32 3.76
N LYS A 149 -21.74 -2.47 4.87
CA LYS A 149 -23.19 -2.29 4.89
C LYS A 149 -23.62 -0.89 4.50
N GLN A 150 -22.87 0.12 4.92
CA GLN A 150 -23.12 1.51 4.56
C GLN A 150 -22.91 1.76 3.06
N GLN A 151 -21.86 1.19 2.47
CA GLN A 151 -21.49 1.43 1.07
C GLN A 151 -22.31 0.60 0.09
N GLN A 152 -22.52 -0.68 0.40
CA GLN A 152 -23.11 -1.67 -0.52
C GLN A 152 -24.61 -1.87 -0.27
N GLY A 153 -25.13 -1.43 0.88
CA GLY A 153 -26.57 -1.46 1.19
C GLY A 153 -27.10 -2.80 1.69
N TYR A 154 -26.24 -3.79 1.92
CA TYR A 154 -26.61 -5.09 2.49
C TYR A 154 -25.57 -5.58 3.51
N ASP A 155 -25.95 -6.55 4.34
CA ASP A 155 -25.06 -7.06 5.39
C ASP A 155 -24.14 -8.14 4.84
N LEU A 156 -22.82 -7.91 4.83
CA LEU A 156 -21.84 -8.91 4.39
C LEU A 156 -21.96 -10.21 5.19
N LEU A 157 -22.36 -10.13 6.47
CA LEU A 157 -22.49 -11.30 7.33
C LEU A 157 -23.55 -12.29 6.85
N ASP A 158 -24.50 -11.87 6.02
CA ASP A 158 -25.45 -12.82 5.41
C ASP A 158 -24.79 -13.65 4.29
N TYR A 159 -23.65 -13.19 3.76
CA TYR A 159 -22.97 -13.72 2.57
C TYR A 159 -21.54 -14.18 2.82
N MET A 160 -21.00 -14.12 4.06
CA MET A 160 -19.60 -14.51 4.32
C MET A 160 -19.29 -15.95 3.89
N HIS A 161 -20.28 -16.86 3.95
CA HIS A 161 -20.11 -18.22 3.45
C HIS A 161 -19.71 -18.29 1.97
N ILE A 162 -20.13 -17.33 1.14
CA ILE A 162 -19.75 -17.21 -0.26
C ILE A 162 -18.26 -16.88 -0.37
N LEU A 163 -17.72 -16.00 0.49
CA LEU A 163 -16.28 -15.72 0.53
C LEU A 163 -15.42 -16.96 0.83
N GLY A 164 -16.01 -17.98 1.46
CA GLY A 164 -15.37 -19.29 1.69
C GLY A 164 -15.56 -20.31 0.56
N ASP A 165 -16.39 -20.02 -0.43
CA ASP A 165 -16.71 -20.89 -1.57
C ASP A 165 -16.45 -20.15 -2.89
N THR A 166 -15.21 -20.22 -3.36
CA THR A 166 -14.75 -19.52 -4.58
C THR A 166 -15.40 -20.04 -5.87
N LEU A 167 -16.16 -21.14 -5.80
CA LEU A 167 -16.92 -21.70 -6.93
C LEU A 167 -18.38 -21.23 -6.94
N HIS A 168 -18.84 -20.54 -5.89
CA HIS A 168 -20.19 -20.00 -5.83
C HIS A 168 -20.42 -18.97 -6.94
N PRO A 169 -21.55 -19.00 -7.66
CA PRO A 169 -21.81 -18.10 -8.79
C PRO A 169 -21.74 -16.61 -8.42
N ASP A 170 -22.15 -16.27 -7.19
CA ASP A 170 -22.12 -14.88 -6.69
C ASP A 170 -20.78 -14.46 -6.09
N TYR A 171 -19.79 -15.36 -5.98
CA TYR A 171 -18.47 -15.05 -5.40
C TYR A 171 -17.82 -13.81 -6.03
N PRO A 172 -17.78 -13.64 -7.37
CA PRO A 172 -17.19 -12.46 -7.98
C PRO A 172 -17.88 -11.15 -7.55
N LEU A 173 -19.20 -11.16 -7.39
CA LEU A 173 -19.98 -9.99 -6.99
C LEU A 173 -19.69 -9.60 -5.53
N ILE A 174 -19.74 -10.57 -4.62
CA ILE A 174 -19.44 -10.32 -3.21
C ILE A 174 -17.97 -9.90 -3.03
N MET A 175 -17.05 -10.48 -3.79
CA MET A 175 -15.63 -10.13 -3.73
C MET A 175 -15.36 -8.74 -4.31
N HIS A 176 -16.06 -8.35 -5.39
CA HIS A 176 -16.02 -6.99 -5.91
C HIS A 176 -16.41 -5.98 -4.82
N ASP A 177 -17.57 -6.17 -4.19
CA ASP A 177 -18.09 -5.25 -3.16
C ASP A 177 -17.19 -5.23 -1.91
N THR A 178 -16.57 -6.37 -1.59
CA THR A 178 -15.58 -6.48 -0.51
C THR A 178 -14.33 -5.65 -0.83
N ARG A 179 -13.81 -5.74 -2.05
CA ARG A 179 -12.65 -4.96 -2.50
C ARG A 179 -12.97 -3.47 -2.62
N ALA A 180 -14.14 -3.12 -3.14
CA ALA A 180 -14.61 -1.73 -3.22
C ALA A 180 -14.72 -1.10 -1.81
N THR A 181 -15.15 -1.88 -0.82
CA THR A 181 -15.17 -1.44 0.58
C THR A 181 -13.76 -1.24 1.15
N LEU A 182 -12.85 -2.16 0.85
CA LEU A 182 -11.44 -2.03 1.27
C LEU A 182 -10.77 -0.79 0.64
N ALA A 183 -11.04 -0.55 -0.64
CA ALA A 183 -10.54 0.60 -1.39
C ALA A 183 -11.03 1.92 -0.77
N GLU A 184 -12.34 2.01 -0.48
CA GLU A 184 -12.93 3.19 0.17
C GLU A 184 -12.34 3.40 1.57
N LEU A 185 -12.15 2.34 2.37
CA LEU A 185 -11.53 2.46 3.68
C LEU A 185 -10.09 2.98 3.59
N LEU A 186 -9.29 2.53 2.62
CA LEU A 186 -7.93 3.05 2.44
C LEU A 186 -7.94 4.54 2.05
N TYR A 187 -8.81 4.92 1.12
CA TYR A 187 -9.01 6.30 0.69
C TYR A 187 -9.44 7.20 1.88
N THR A 188 -10.45 6.77 2.62
CA THR A 188 -11.13 7.57 3.65
C THR A 188 -10.40 7.61 4.98
N GLU A 189 -9.82 6.50 5.41
CA GLU A 189 -9.29 6.32 6.75
C GLU A 189 -7.78 6.53 6.83
N PHE A 190 -7.05 6.22 5.75
CA PHE A 190 -5.63 6.50 5.64
C PHE A 190 -5.35 7.76 4.82
N THR A 191 -5.49 7.72 3.49
CA THR A 191 -4.92 8.75 2.61
C THR A 191 -5.48 10.13 2.90
N ARG A 192 -6.80 10.24 3.11
CA ARG A 192 -7.45 11.50 3.50
C ARG A 192 -7.03 11.94 4.90
N THR A 193 -7.06 11.05 5.90
CA THR A 193 -6.67 11.38 7.29
C THR A 193 -5.25 11.91 7.36
N TRP A 194 -4.31 11.26 6.67
CA TRP A 194 -2.91 11.66 6.61
C TRP A 194 -2.73 13.00 5.88
N THR A 195 -3.40 13.19 4.75
CA THR A 195 -3.33 14.45 3.98
C THR A 195 -3.92 15.64 4.76
N ASP A 196 -5.08 15.44 5.40
CA ASP A 196 -5.69 16.45 6.27
C ASP A 196 -4.78 16.80 7.46
N TRP A 197 -4.12 15.79 8.03
CA TRP A 197 -3.15 16.00 9.09
C TRP A 197 -1.92 16.79 8.62
N SER A 198 -1.34 16.47 7.46
CA SER A 198 -0.20 17.22 6.90
C SER A 198 -0.55 18.68 6.64
N THR A 199 -1.78 18.95 6.18
CA THR A 199 -2.25 20.32 5.92
C THR A 199 -2.30 21.18 7.19
N LYS A 200 -2.53 20.59 8.38
CA LYS A 200 -2.48 21.32 9.67
C LYS A 200 -1.11 21.94 9.93
N TYR A 201 -0.05 21.35 9.40
CA TYR A 201 1.32 21.84 9.50
C TYR A 201 1.76 22.68 8.30
N SER A 202 0.82 23.03 7.40
CA SER A 202 1.12 23.66 6.10
C SER A 202 2.12 22.86 5.25
N SER A 203 2.15 21.54 5.44
CA SER A 203 2.99 20.61 4.69
C SER A 203 2.20 19.96 3.57
N LEU A 204 2.90 19.66 2.47
CA LEU A 204 2.37 18.91 1.33
C LEU A 204 2.42 17.40 1.62
N THR A 205 1.70 16.60 0.84
CA THR A 205 1.86 15.13 0.80
C THR A 205 2.49 14.70 -0.52
N ARG A 206 3.54 13.87 -0.46
CA ARG A 206 4.10 13.11 -1.59
C ARG A 206 3.71 11.66 -1.40
N ASN A 207 2.91 11.10 -2.31
CA ASN A 207 2.35 9.78 -2.10
C ASN A 207 2.67 8.83 -3.24
N GLN A 208 3.28 7.70 -2.92
CA GLN A 208 3.59 6.61 -3.82
C GLN A 208 2.59 5.46 -3.57
N ASP A 209 1.35 5.57 -4.06
CA ASP A 209 0.28 4.62 -3.68
C ASP A 209 0.29 3.27 -4.41
N HIS A 210 1.17 3.04 -5.39
CA HIS A 210 1.17 1.76 -6.11
C HIS A 210 1.38 0.57 -5.15
N GLY A 211 0.76 -0.56 -5.50
CA GLY A 211 0.64 -1.72 -4.61
C GLY A 211 -0.57 -1.68 -3.66
N SER A 212 -1.25 -0.52 -3.54
CA SER A 212 -2.44 -0.37 -2.69
C SER A 212 -3.64 -1.18 -3.19
N PRO A 213 -4.45 -1.77 -2.29
CA PRO A 213 -5.71 -2.43 -2.66
C PRO A 213 -6.85 -1.42 -2.87
N ALA A 214 -6.61 -0.37 -3.66
CA ALA A 214 -7.57 0.70 -3.94
C ALA A 214 -7.39 1.32 -5.32
N ASN A 215 -8.28 2.24 -5.68
CA ASN A 215 -8.14 3.02 -6.91
C ASN A 215 -6.96 3.99 -6.81
N LEU A 216 -5.85 3.65 -7.47
CA LEU A 216 -4.63 4.46 -7.45
C LEU A 216 -4.88 5.90 -7.90
N LEU A 217 -5.75 6.10 -8.90
CA LEU A 217 -6.08 7.45 -9.40
C LEU A 217 -6.71 8.32 -8.31
N ASP A 218 -7.56 7.73 -7.46
CA ASP A 218 -8.23 8.45 -6.38
C ASP A 218 -7.25 8.77 -5.23
N LEU A 219 -6.39 7.81 -4.87
CA LEU A 219 -5.39 8.01 -3.81
C LEU A 219 -4.35 9.08 -4.20
N TYR A 220 -3.82 8.98 -5.43
CA TYR A 220 -2.97 10.02 -5.99
C TYR A 220 -3.71 11.36 -6.09
N GLY A 221 -4.99 11.33 -6.47
CA GLY A 221 -5.86 12.51 -6.51
C GLY A 221 -6.03 13.21 -5.17
N LEU A 222 -6.03 12.48 -4.06
CA LEU A 222 -6.06 13.05 -2.70
C LEU A 222 -4.73 13.70 -2.31
N SER A 223 -3.60 13.12 -2.70
CA SER A 223 -2.28 13.63 -2.33
C SER A 223 -1.98 15.00 -2.96
N THR A 224 -1.08 15.79 -2.36
CA THR A 224 -0.68 17.08 -2.94
C THR A 224 0.20 16.90 -4.17
N ILE A 225 1.11 15.92 -4.11
CA ILE A 225 2.07 15.55 -5.14
C ILE A 225 1.98 14.03 -5.33
N PRO A 226 1.31 13.53 -6.38
CA PRO A 226 1.39 12.12 -6.75
C PRO A 226 2.82 11.73 -7.07
N GLU A 227 3.23 10.55 -6.64
CA GLU A 227 4.57 10.03 -6.84
C GLU A 227 4.53 8.64 -7.49
N THR A 228 5.33 8.48 -8.54
CA THR A 228 5.63 7.17 -9.12
C THR A 228 7.04 6.73 -8.74
N GLU A 229 7.47 5.62 -9.31
CA GLU A 229 8.85 5.17 -9.21
C GLU A 229 9.38 4.80 -10.59
N SER A 230 10.70 4.80 -10.71
CA SER A 230 11.38 4.23 -11.86
C SER A 230 12.58 3.43 -11.40
N PHE A 231 12.65 2.19 -11.87
CA PHE A 231 13.74 1.26 -11.57
C PHE A 231 14.30 0.61 -12.83
N GLY A 232 15.59 0.30 -12.81
CA GLY A 232 16.22 -0.51 -13.85
C GLY A 232 16.30 0.17 -15.23
N CYS A 233 16.48 -0.66 -16.26
CA CYS A 233 16.85 -0.22 -17.60
C CYS A 233 15.70 0.46 -18.34
N SER A 234 15.96 1.64 -18.92
CA SER A 234 14.99 2.33 -19.79
C SER A 234 14.60 1.47 -21.01
N ASP A 235 13.36 1.65 -21.47
CA ASP A 235 12.82 0.98 -22.65
C ASP A 235 13.17 1.69 -23.97
N PHE A 236 13.87 2.83 -23.94
CA PHE A 236 14.30 3.51 -25.15
C PHE A 236 15.37 2.74 -25.94
N ASP A 237 15.14 2.60 -27.23
CA ASP A 237 16.12 2.04 -28.19
C ASP A 237 17.20 3.08 -28.53
N ILE A 238 18.14 3.27 -27.60
CA ILE A 238 19.27 4.17 -27.78
C ILE A 238 20.49 3.35 -28.21
N LEU A 239 21.07 3.72 -29.36
CA LEU A 239 22.25 3.05 -29.90
C LEU A 239 23.37 2.93 -28.84
N ASN A 240 23.87 1.70 -28.67
CA ASN A 240 24.90 1.33 -27.70
C ASN A 240 24.54 1.52 -26.22
N LEU A 241 23.26 1.70 -25.87
CA LEU A 241 22.79 1.68 -24.48
C LEU A 241 22.33 0.27 -24.10
N ALA A 242 23.27 -0.56 -23.63
CA ALA A 242 22.92 -1.87 -23.10
C ALA A 242 22.35 -1.74 -21.67
N CYS A 243 21.34 -2.57 -21.38
CA CYS A 243 20.90 -2.80 -20.01
C CYS A 243 22.08 -3.27 -19.15
N ASP A 244 22.03 -2.97 -17.85
CA ASP A 244 23.05 -3.41 -16.91
C ASP A 244 23.02 -4.95 -16.81
N PRO A 245 24.10 -5.67 -17.15
CA PRO A 245 24.12 -7.13 -17.12
C PRO A 245 23.98 -7.69 -15.70
N ASP A 246 24.23 -6.90 -14.66
CA ASP A 246 24.09 -7.31 -13.26
C ASP A 246 22.66 -7.06 -12.73
N TYR A 247 21.75 -6.50 -13.54
CA TYR A 247 20.36 -6.24 -13.17
C TYR A 247 19.46 -7.43 -13.50
N GLU A 248 18.74 -7.96 -12.50
CA GLU A 248 17.82 -9.09 -12.66
C GLU A 248 16.44 -8.63 -13.21
N GLU A 249 16.37 -8.36 -14.51
CA GLU A 249 15.14 -7.87 -15.17
C GLU A 249 13.93 -8.81 -14.95
N GLU A 250 14.11 -10.13 -15.01
CA GLU A 250 13.01 -11.09 -14.80
C GLU A 250 12.39 -10.99 -13.40
N ARG A 251 13.18 -10.56 -12.41
CA ARG A 251 12.77 -10.47 -11.01
C ARG A 251 12.19 -9.11 -10.68
N PHE A 252 12.81 -8.05 -11.16
CA PHE A 252 12.49 -6.68 -10.78
C PHE A 252 11.69 -5.91 -11.83
N GLY A 253 11.63 -6.42 -13.06
CA GLY A 253 10.91 -5.80 -14.18
C GLY A 253 11.69 -4.67 -14.83
N ARG A 254 10.95 -3.82 -15.55
CA ARG A 254 11.43 -2.59 -16.20
C ARG A 254 10.51 -1.42 -15.86
N PRO A 255 11.01 -0.17 -15.94
CA PRO A 255 10.15 0.97 -15.78
C PRO A 255 9.13 0.98 -16.92
N HIS A 256 7.85 1.21 -16.62
CA HIS A 256 6.81 1.17 -17.64
C HIS A 256 6.03 2.48 -17.66
N PRO A 257 5.93 3.19 -18.80
CA PRO A 257 5.25 4.48 -18.90
C PRO A 257 3.80 4.47 -18.42
N LEU A 258 3.08 3.35 -18.59
CA LEU A 258 1.72 3.22 -18.07
C LEU A 258 1.65 3.32 -16.54
N LEU A 259 2.61 2.76 -15.80
CA LEU A 259 2.65 2.91 -14.33
C LEU A 259 2.91 4.37 -13.95
N MET A 260 3.83 5.04 -14.64
CA MET A 260 4.12 6.46 -14.41
C MET A 260 2.89 7.35 -14.71
N LYS A 261 2.09 6.98 -15.72
CA LYS A 261 0.84 7.67 -16.06
C LYS A 261 -0.22 7.55 -14.97
N PHE A 262 -0.20 6.54 -14.09
CA PHE A 262 -1.13 6.52 -12.95
C PHE A 262 -0.89 7.68 -11.98
N ALA A 263 0.36 8.15 -11.81
CA ALA A 263 0.65 9.32 -10.98
C ALA A 263 0.34 10.63 -11.73
N SER A 264 0.72 10.75 -13.00
CA SER A 264 0.54 12.02 -13.75
C SER A 264 -0.89 12.26 -14.24
N SER A 265 -1.70 11.22 -14.45
CA SER A 265 -3.09 11.37 -14.89
C SER A 265 -3.97 12.15 -13.89
N PRO A 266 -4.04 11.81 -12.59
CA PRO A 266 -4.83 12.57 -11.63
C PRO A 266 -4.26 13.98 -11.40
N ALA A 267 -2.94 14.16 -11.52
CA ALA A 267 -2.36 15.50 -11.48
C ALA A 267 -2.82 16.38 -12.64
N ASN A 268 -2.78 15.85 -13.87
CA ASN A 268 -3.28 16.55 -15.05
C ASN A 268 -4.79 16.85 -14.93
N LEU A 269 -5.59 15.86 -14.51
CA LEU A 269 -7.04 16.00 -14.37
C LEU A 269 -7.44 17.04 -13.31
N LEU A 270 -6.69 17.10 -12.20
CA LEU A 270 -7.00 17.97 -11.06
C LEU A 270 -6.18 19.28 -11.05
N GLY A 271 -5.35 19.52 -12.07
CA GLY A 271 -4.51 20.71 -12.18
C GLY A 271 -3.44 20.80 -11.09
N LYS A 272 -2.90 19.68 -10.62
CA LYS A 272 -1.81 19.68 -9.63
C LYS A 272 -0.50 20.11 -10.31
N PRO A 273 0.28 21.04 -9.72
CA PRO A 273 1.46 21.59 -10.38
C PRO A 273 2.66 20.64 -10.40
N LEU A 274 2.69 19.66 -9.50
CA LEU A 274 3.83 18.77 -9.31
C LEU A 274 3.40 17.31 -9.36
N VAL A 275 4.21 16.51 -10.06
CA VAL A 275 4.15 15.04 -10.07
C VAL A 275 5.58 14.55 -9.94
N SER A 276 5.83 13.75 -8.90
CA SER A 276 7.18 13.31 -8.57
C SER A 276 7.47 11.86 -8.92
N SER A 277 8.76 11.51 -8.86
CA SER A 277 9.20 10.12 -8.96
C SER A 277 10.38 9.85 -8.05
N GLU A 278 10.31 8.72 -7.33
CA GLU A 278 11.50 8.00 -6.91
C GLU A 278 12.28 7.58 -8.18
N THR A 279 13.52 8.04 -8.33
CA THR A 279 14.23 8.04 -9.61
C THR A 279 15.63 7.45 -9.47
N GLY A 280 15.99 6.58 -10.41
CA GLY A 280 17.32 5.97 -10.40
C GLY A 280 17.44 4.75 -9.50
N THR A 281 16.33 4.14 -9.08
CA THR A 281 16.38 2.91 -8.28
C THR A 281 16.98 1.79 -9.09
N TRP A 282 17.99 1.13 -8.54
CA TRP A 282 18.75 0.12 -9.27
C TRP A 282 19.09 -1.02 -8.33
N LEU A 283 19.04 -2.25 -8.79
CA LEU A 283 19.26 -3.45 -7.97
C LEU A 283 20.35 -4.30 -8.62
N ALA A 284 21.52 -3.68 -8.79
CA ALA A 284 22.69 -4.28 -9.40
C ALA A 284 23.95 -3.91 -8.62
N ASN A 285 25.07 -3.60 -9.30
CA ASN A 285 26.32 -3.24 -8.65
C ASN A 285 26.43 -1.72 -8.42
N HIS A 286 26.69 -1.31 -7.17
CA HIS A 286 26.81 0.11 -6.77
C HIS A 286 27.79 0.93 -7.57
N PHE A 287 28.86 0.30 -8.08
CA PHE A 287 29.96 0.98 -8.75
C PHE A 287 29.88 0.91 -10.27
N LYS A 288 28.77 0.40 -10.82
CA LYS A 288 28.57 0.25 -12.28
C LYS A 288 27.36 1.03 -12.83
N VAL A 289 26.53 1.61 -11.96
CA VAL A 289 25.42 2.46 -12.40
C VAL A 289 25.99 3.75 -12.97
N SER A 290 25.70 4.08 -14.23
CA SER A 290 26.28 5.27 -14.89
C SER A 290 25.20 6.29 -15.24
N LEU A 291 25.57 7.57 -15.29
CA LEU A 291 24.65 8.64 -15.72
C LEU A 291 24.11 8.41 -17.15
N ARG A 292 24.85 7.68 -17.99
CA ARG A 292 24.39 7.26 -19.32
C ARG A 292 23.15 6.35 -19.28
N ARG A 293 22.97 5.57 -18.21
CA ARG A 293 21.78 4.73 -17.97
C ARG A 293 20.68 5.47 -17.21
N VAL A 294 21.06 6.32 -16.26
CA VAL A 294 20.11 7.10 -15.44
C VAL A 294 19.40 8.17 -16.27
N LYS A 295 20.10 8.87 -17.17
CA LYS A 295 19.49 9.95 -17.96
C LYS A 295 18.29 9.46 -18.81
N PRO A 296 18.38 8.39 -19.62
CA PRO A 296 17.23 7.89 -20.39
C PRO A 296 16.00 7.54 -19.53
N GLN A 297 16.22 7.04 -18.31
CA GLN A 297 15.15 6.76 -17.37
C GLN A 297 14.44 8.05 -16.88
N ILE A 298 15.21 9.12 -16.65
CA ILE A 298 14.66 10.45 -16.36
C ILE A 298 13.89 10.99 -17.57
N ASP A 299 14.42 10.84 -18.78
CA ASP A 299 13.74 11.26 -20.00
C ASP A 299 12.38 10.56 -20.14
N GLU A 300 12.32 9.25 -19.85
CA GLU A 300 11.10 8.45 -19.85
C GLU A 300 10.06 8.97 -18.86
N LEU A 301 10.48 9.27 -17.62
CA LEU A 301 9.64 9.91 -16.62
C LEU A 301 9.06 11.24 -17.11
N PHE A 302 9.91 12.09 -17.71
CA PHE A 302 9.46 13.37 -18.27
C PHE A 302 8.42 13.17 -19.38
N THR A 303 8.61 12.20 -20.28
CA THR A 303 7.60 11.89 -21.32
C THR A 303 6.29 11.36 -20.75
N ALA A 304 6.33 10.73 -19.56
CA ALA A 304 5.12 10.29 -18.86
C ALA A 304 4.39 11.45 -18.14
N GLY A 305 4.97 12.64 -18.08
CA GLY A 305 4.38 13.82 -17.41
C GLY A 305 4.85 14.02 -15.97
N ILE A 306 5.90 13.32 -15.54
CA ILE A 306 6.58 13.60 -14.28
C ILE A 306 7.38 14.90 -14.44
N ASN A 307 7.43 15.73 -13.41
CA ASN A 307 8.13 17.02 -13.47
C ASN A 307 8.89 17.36 -12.18
N HIS A 308 9.06 16.40 -11.26
CA HIS A 308 9.70 16.61 -9.96
C HIS A 308 10.49 15.35 -9.51
N ILE A 309 11.74 15.25 -9.93
CA ILE A 309 12.66 14.12 -9.75
C ILE A 309 13.24 14.07 -8.34
N PHE A 310 13.22 12.88 -7.73
CA PHE A 310 13.86 12.57 -6.45
C PHE A 310 14.77 11.36 -6.61
N TYR A 311 16.07 11.56 -6.42
CA TYR A 311 17.03 10.47 -6.55
C TYR A 311 16.89 9.43 -5.44
N HIS A 312 16.98 8.16 -5.81
CA HIS A 312 17.06 7.00 -4.92
C HIS A 312 18.42 6.31 -5.05
N GLY A 313 19.44 6.65 -4.25
CA GLY A 313 19.41 7.67 -3.20
C GLY A 313 20.78 8.19 -2.82
N ILE A 314 20.81 9.05 -1.80
CA ILE A 314 22.02 9.60 -1.19
C ILE A 314 22.09 9.08 0.24
N THR A 315 22.71 7.91 0.43
CA THR A 315 22.83 7.30 1.76
C THR A 315 23.73 8.15 2.64
N TYR A 316 23.25 8.50 3.84
CA TYR A 316 24.07 9.18 4.84
C TYR A 316 25.25 8.29 5.25
N SER A 317 26.44 8.87 5.32
CA SER A 317 27.65 8.23 5.85
C SER A 317 28.38 9.22 6.76
N PRO A 318 28.66 8.87 8.03
CA PRO A 318 29.58 9.62 8.88
C PRO A 318 30.99 9.69 8.24
N GLU A 319 31.75 10.76 8.54
CA GLU A 319 33.11 10.95 7.98
C GLU A 319 34.06 9.81 8.39
N GLU A 320 33.91 9.29 9.61
CA GLU A 320 34.74 8.24 10.19
C GLU A 320 34.61 6.86 9.50
N GLU A 321 33.54 6.63 8.74
CA GLU A 321 33.33 5.37 8.01
C GLU A 321 34.29 5.22 6.81
N GLY A 322 34.87 6.34 6.34
CA GLY A 322 35.77 6.35 5.19
C GLY A 322 35.10 5.95 3.88
N PHE A 323 35.89 5.70 2.83
CA PHE A 323 35.37 5.28 1.52
C PHE A 323 35.00 3.79 1.51
N PRO A 324 33.83 3.36 0.97
CA PRO A 324 32.82 4.17 0.25
C PRO A 324 31.70 4.74 1.15
N GLY A 325 31.79 4.53 2.47
CA GLY A 325 30.75 4.85 3.43
C GLY A 325 29.66 3.78 3.48
N TRP A 326 28.50 4.15 4.02
CA TRP A 326 27.32 3.30 4.05
C TRP A 326 26.62 3.29 2.69
N LEU A 327 26.28 2.09 2.24
CA LEU A 327 25.55 1.87 1.00
C LEU A 327 24.17 1.31 1.34
N PHE A 328 23.15 1.78 0.63
CA PHE A 328 21.81 1.19 0.71
C PHE A 328 21.72 -0.04 -0.19
N TYR A 329 20.74 -0.92 -0.03
CA TYR A 329 20.69 -2.15 -0.84
C TYR A 329 20.37 -1.85 -2.32
N ALA A 330 19.59 -0.81 -2.60
CA ALA A 330 19.45 -0.29 -3.95
C ALA A 330 20.75 0.41 -4.34
N SER A 331 21.28 0.02 -5.48
CA SER A 331 22.67 0.18 -5.84
C SER A 331 23.06 1.59 -6.25
N THR A 332 22.15 2.42 -6.73
CA THR A 332 22.53 3.76 -7.19
C THR A 332 22.90 4.65 -6.01
N ASN A 333 24.19 4.96 -5.92
CA ASN A 333 24.72 5.93 -4.96
C ASN A 333 24.86 7.28 -5.66
N PHE A 334 24.02 8.24 -5.29
CA PHE A 334 24.15 9.63 -5.74
C PHE A 334 24.95 10.50 -4.74
N GLY A 335 25.54 9.91 -3.69
CA GLY A 335 26.35 10.63 -2.71
C GLY A 335 27.79 10.90 -3.17
N SER A 336 28.54 11.62 -2.33
CA SER A 336 29.91 12.09 -2.64
C SER A 336 30.95 11.00 -2.86
N SER A 337 30.66 9.76 -2.42
CA SER A 337 31.51 8.60 -2.70
C SER A 337 31.22 7.94 -4.05
N SER A 338 30.27 8.45 -4.83
CA SER A 338 29.95 7.94 -6.15
C SER A 338 31.05 8.25 -7.18
N HIS A 339 31.27 7.32 -8.10
CA HIS A 339 32.25 7.47 -9.18
C HIS A 339 31.87 8.53 -10.23
N PHE A 340 30.64 9.05 -10.19
CA PHE A 340 30.15 10.13 -11.07
C PHE A 340 29.80 11.41 -10.32
N TRP A 341 30.22 11.54 -9.05
CA TRP A 341 29.83 12.67 -8.19
C TRP A 341 30.21 14.03 -8.81
N ASP A 342 31.40 14.13 -9.40
CA ASP A 342 31.89 15.37 -10.01
C ASP A 342 31.09 15.76 -11.27
N GLU A 343 30.48 14.79 -11.96
CA GLU A 343 29.61 15.01 -13.13
C GLU A 343 28.13 15.19 -12.76
N LEU A 344 27.70 14.83 -11.55
CA LEU A 344 26.30 14.93 -11.11
C LEU A 344 25.70 16.34 -11.29
N PRO A 345 26.44 17.47 -11.07
CA PRO A 345 25.93 18.80 -11.37
C PRO A 345 25.46 19.01 -12.82
N LEU A 346 26.07 18.32 -13.79
CA LEU A 346 25.65 18.41 -15.20
C LEU A 346 24.27 17.77 -15.41
N LEU A 347 24.02 16.62 -14.78
CA LEU A 347 22.70 15.98 -14.82
C LEU A 347 21.66 16.82 -14.07
N ASN A 348 22.02 17.40 -12.93
CA ASN A 348 21.12 18.25 -12.16
C ASN A 348 20.70 19.50 -12.96
N HIS A 349 21.63 20.13 -13.68
CA HIS A 349 21.29 21.27 -14.54
C HIS A 349 20.37 20.89 -15.70
N TYR A 350 20.56 19.69 -16.28
CA TYR A 350 19.64 19.14 -17.26
C TYR A 350 18.23 18.95 -16.68
N ILE A 351 18.11 18.29 -15.52
CA ILE A 351 16.84 18.09 -14.82
C ILE A 351 16.19 19.43 -14.48
N GLU A 352 16.93 20.38 -13.91
CA GLU A 352 16.42 21.70 -13.55
C GLU A 352 15.80 22.41 -14.77
N SER A 353 16.50 22.37 -15.91
CA SER A 353 16.03 22.97 -17.16
C SER A 353 14.74 22.32 -17.66
N CYS A 354 14.68 20.99 -17.66
CA CYS A 354 13.48 20.24 -18.08
C CYS A 354 12.31 20.48 -17.13
N GLN A 355 12.53 20.39 -15.82
CA GLN A 355 11.49 20.59 -14.82
C GLN A 355 10.93 22.02 -14.84
N SER A 356 11.78 23.04 -15.03
CA SER A 356 11.33 24.43 -15.12
C SER A 356 10.32 24.59 -16.26
N LEU A 357 10.63 24.05 -17.44
CA LEU A 357 9.72 24.09 -18.59
C LEU A 357 8.45 23.25 -18.35
N LEU A 358 8.58 22.04 -17.79
CA LEU A 358 7.45 21.14 -17.56
C LEU A 358 6.51 21.60 -16.45
N GLN A 359 7.00 22.36 -15.47
CA GLN A 359 6.19 22.93 -14.39
C GLN A 359 5.49 24.23 -14.81
N GLU A 360 6.01 24.95 -15.81
CA GLU A 360 5.35 26.11 -16.41
C GLU A 360 4.36 25.74 -17.53
N ALA A 361 4.53 24.54 -18.12
CA ALA A 361 3.65 24.04 -19.15
C ALA A 361 2.31 23.54 -18.59
N GLN A 362 1.25 23.70 -19.38
CA GLN A 362 -0.02 23.03 -19.15
C GLN A 362 -0.08 21.76 -20.01
N ALA A 363 -0.54 20.65 -19.42
CA ALA A 363 -0.68 19.41 -20.16
C ALA A 363 -1.75 19.54 -21.26
N ASP A 364 -1.38 19.17 -22.49
CA ASP A 364 -2.21 19.28 -23.70
C ASP A 364 -2.68 17.89 -24.16
N ASN A 365 -3.50 17.23 -23.33
CA ASN A 365 -3.98 15.88 -23.60
C ASN A 365 -5.30 15.92 -24.40
N ASP A 366 -5.34 15.32 -25.60
CA ASP A 366 -6.55 15.22 -26.42
C ASP A 366 -7.52 14.11 -25.98
N LEU A 367 -7.03 13.11 -25.24
CA LEU A 367 -7.76 11.89 -24.89
C LEU A 367 -7.83 11.71 -23.38
N LEU A 368 -9.03 11.41 -22.88
CA LEU A 368 -9.27 10.95 -21.52
C LEU A 368 -9.69 9.48 -21.58
N LEU A 369 -8.85 8.60 -21.03
CA LEU A 369 -9.16 7.17 -20.91
C LEU A 369 -9.79 6.89 -19.54
N TYR A 370 -11.00 6.34 -19.55
CA TYR A 370 -11.63 5.83 -18.33
C TYR A 370 -10.92 4.54 -17.90
N PHE A 371 -10.46 4.50 -16.64
CA PHE A 371 -9.93 3.28 -16.03
C PHE A 371 -11.07 2.53 -15.32
N PRO A 372 -11.54 1.40 -15.88
CA PRO A 372 -12.75 0.73 -15.42
C PRO A 372 -12.46 -0.16 -14.21
N ILE A 373 -12.14 0.46 -13.07
CA ILE A 373 -11.70 -0.30 -11.87
C ILE A 373 -12.75 -1.30 -11.37
N ASN A 374 -14.04 -1.02 -11.57
CA ASN A 374 -15.12 -1.93 -11.16
C ASN A 374 -15.22 -3.18 -12.04
N ASP A 375 -14.54 -3.21 -13.20
CA ASP A 375 -14.52 -4.35 -14.12
C ASP A 375 -13.28 -5.26 -13.92
N LEU A 376 -12.37 -4.92 -12.99
CA LEU A 376 -11.13 -5.65 -12.63
C LEU A 376 -11.34 -6.62 -11.46
#